data_AF-A0A6S7DSA8-F1
#
_entry.id   AF-A0A6S7DSA8-F1
#
_cell.length_a   1.000
_cell.length_b   1.000
_cell.length_c   1.000
_cell.angle_alpha   90.00
_cell.angle_beta   90.00
_cell.angle_gamma   90.00
#
_symmetry.space_group_name_H-M   'P 1'
#
loop_
_entity.id
_entity.type
_entity.pdbx_description
1 polymer ?
#
loop_
_entity_poly.entity_id
_entity_poly.type
_entity_poly.pdbx_seq_one_letter_code
_entity_poly.pdbx_strand_id
1 'polypeptide(L)'
;MNPLPRTLTACLIGVTAAVVAVLGVRWYGAVQYRAGVDRANADYTLAELTEFQRQTTRLAVVSETLEGALAALRDAGPKTIERYTRVEVKNPLPAGCRIDAERLRHINEAGRLANAAGQPGAAVSAGAGGDER
;
A
#
# COMPACT_ATOMS: atom_id res chain seq x y z
N MET A 1 86.69 -4.85 -19.56
CA MET A 1 85.51 -5.23 -18.75
C MET A 1 84.32 -4.44 -19.26
N ASN A 2 83.37 -5.09 -19.92
CA ASN A 2 82.32 -4.40 -20.69
C ASN A 2 81.24 -3.81 -19.76
N PRO A 3 80.91 -2.50 -19.85
CA PRO A 3 79.94 -1.85 -18.98
C PRO A 3 78.47 -2.11 -19.37
N LEU A 4 78.22 -2.54 -20.61
CA LEU A 4 76.90 -2.81 -21.20
C LEU A 4 75.94 -3.71 -20.39
N PRO A 5 76.35 -4.86 -19.81
CA PRO A 5 75.42 -5.72 -19.08
C PRO A 5 74.97 -5.12 -17.73
N ARG A 6 75.76 -4.21 -17.14
CA ARG A 6 75.41 -3.54 -15.87
C ARG A 6 74.39 -2.43 -16.05
N THR A 7 74.48 -1.67 -17.14
CA THR A 7 73.50 -0.63 -17.47
C THR A 7 72.15 -1.23 -17.88
N LEU A 8 72.15 -2.34 -18.62
CA LEU A 8 70.91 -3.07 -18.96
C LEU A 8 70.19 -3.63 -17.73
N THR A 9 70.93 -4.24 -16.80
CA THR A 9 70.35 -4.75 -15.54
C THR A 9 69.80 -3.62 -14.66
N ALA A 10 70.51 -2.48 -14.55
CA ALA A 10 70.01 -1.31 -13.84
C ALA A 10 68.73 -0.73 -14.46
N CYS A 11 68.64 -0.65 -15.79
CA CYS A 11 67.43 -0.19 -16.48
C CYS A 11 66.25 -1.16 -16.26
N LEU A 12 66.49 -2.47 -16.31
CA LEU A 12 65.45 -3.46 -16.07
C LEU A 12 64.88 -3.37 -14.64
N ILE A 13 65.75 -3.14 -13.64
CA ILE A 13 65.31 -2.94 -12.24
C ILE A 13 64.47 -1.66 -12.09
N GLY A 14 64.87 -0.58 -12.75
CA GLY A 14 64.09 0.67 -12.73
C GLY A 14 62.70 0.50 -13.35
N VAL A 15 62.62 -0.21 -14.48
CA VAL A 15 61.36 -0.48 -15.17
C VAL A 15 60.46 -1.37 -14.32
N THR A 16 60.98 -2.45 -13.72
CA THR A 16 60.18 -3.32 -12.87
C THR A 16 59.66 -2.61 -11.64
N ALA A 17 60.48 -1.77 -10.99
CA ALA A 17 60.05 -0.95 -9.85
C ALA A 17 58.92 0.02 -10.25
N ALA A 18 59.02 0.68 -11.40
CA ALA A 18 57.98 1.59 -11.90
C ALA A 18 56.67 0.84 -12.21
N VAL A 19 56.76 -0.33 -12.84
CA VAL A 19 55.58 -1.16 -13.16
C VAL A 19 54.89 -1.64 -11.88
N VAL A 20 55.65 -2.09 -10.88
CA VAL A 20 55.11 -2.51 -9.57
C VAL A 20 54.43 -1.33 -8.87
N ALA A 21 55.02 -0.14 -8.90
CA ALA A 21 54.43 1.05 -8.28
C ALA A 21 53.08 1.42 -8.95
N VAL A 22 53.02 1.40 -10.28
CA VAL A 22 51.79 1.71 -11.03
C VAL A 22 50.70 0.68 -10.75
N LEU A 23 51.04 -0.61 -10.74
CA LEU A 23 50.12 -1.69 -10.39
C LEU A 23 49.62 -1.56 -8.94
N GLY A 24 50.51 -1.23 -8.00
CA GLY A 24 50.15 -1.02 -6.60
C GLY A 24 49.14 0.11 -6.42
N VAL A 25 49.37 1.26 -7.08
CA VAL A 25 48.43 2.40 -7.04
C VAL A 25 47.09 2.04 -7.68
N ARG A 26 47.09 1.37 -8.84
CA ARG A 26 45.87 0.92 -9.51
C ARG A 26 45.08 -0.07 -8.66
N TRP A 27 45.77 -1.04 -8.06
CA TRP A 27 45.17 -2.05 -7.19
C TRP A 27 44.57 -1.40 -5.94
N TYR A 28 45.32 -0.52 -5.28
CA TYR A 28 44.86 0.20 -4.11
C TYR A 28 43.61 1.04 -4.41
N GLY A 29 43.61 1.77 -5.53
CA GLY A 29 42.44 2.52 -6.00
C GLY A 29 41.23 1.62 -6.26
N ALA A 30 41.43 0.46 -6.90
CA ALA A 30 40.36 -0.51 -7.14
C ALA A 30 39.79 -1.10 -5.84
N VAL A 31 40.65 -1.39 -4.86
CA VAL A 31 40.23 -1.89 -3.53
C VAL A 31 39.41 -0.83 -2.79
N GLN A 32 39.88 0.42 -2.77
CA GLN A 32 39.14 1.51 -2.10
C GLN A 32 37.82 1.82 -2.78
N TYR A 33 37.79 1.75 -4.12
CA TYR A 33 36.54 1.92 -4.87
C TYR A 33 35.53 0.82 -4.52
N ARG A 34 35.96 -0.46 -4.49
CA ARG A 34 35.09 -1.58 -4.09
C ARG A 34 34.59 -1.43 -2.66
N ALA A 35 35.47 -1.07 -1.71
CA ALA A 35 35.07 -0.84 -0.32
C ALA A 35 34.04 0.30 -0.18
N GLY A 36 34.13 1.34 -1.02
CA GLY A 36 33.13 2.41 -1.07
C GLY A 36 31.78 1.94 -1.63
N VAL A 37 31.80 1.17 -2.72
CA VAL A 37 30.59 0.58 -3.32
C VAL A 37 29.90 -0.39 -2.36
N ASP A 38 30.67 -1.23 -1.67
CA ASP A 38 30.14 -2.19 -0.70
C ASP A 38 29.47 -1.48 0.47
N ARG A 39 30.05 -0.38 0.97
CA ARG A 39 29.43 0.46 1.99
C ARG A 39 28.15 1.12 1.49
N ALA A 40 28.16 1.71 0.31
CA ALA A 40 26.98 2.34 -0.27
C ALA A 40 25.83 1.34 -0.49
N ASN A 41 26.15 0.12 -0.93
CA ASN A 41 25.17 -0.96 -1.07
C ASN A 41 24.64 -1.45 0.29
N ALA A 42 25.49 -1.53 1.31
CA ALA A 42 25.05 -1.89 2.66
C ALA A 42 24.10 -0.82 3.23
N ASP A 43 24.43 0.47 3.07
CA ASP A 43 23.58 1.58 3.53
C ASP A 43 22.25 1.61 2.75
N TYR A 44 22.29 1.34 1.44
CA TYR A 44 21.10 1.27 0.60
C TYR A 44 20.17 0.13 1.01
N THR A 45 20.71 -1.07 1.26
CA THR A 45 19.89 -2.22 1.70
C THR A 45 19.28 -2.00 3.08
N LEU A 46 19.99 -1.32 3.99
CA LEU A 46 19.43 -0.91 5.29
C LEU A 46 18.31 0.12 5.11
N ALA A 47 18.48 1.12 4.26
CA ALA A 47 17.44 2.12 3.99
C ALA A 47 16.18 1.48 3.40
N GLU A 48 16.34 0.56 2.44
CA GLU A 48 15.24 -0.19 1.85
C GLU A 48 14.51 -1.05 2.89
N LEU A 49 15.23 -1.75 3.76
CA LEU A 49 14.64 -2.52 4.88
C LEU A 49 13.87 -1.63 5.86
N THR A 50 14.38 -0.43 6.18
CA THR A 50 13.66 0.49 7.07
C THR A 50 12.38 1.04 6.44
N GLU A 51 12.37 1.27 5.13
CA GLU A 51 11.17 1.72 4.41
C GLU A 51 10.13 0.58 4.33
N PHE A 52 10.56 -0.66 4.04
CA PHE A 52 9.69 -1.83 4.10
C PHE A 52 9.14 -2.08 5.51
N GLN A 53 9.96 -1.92 6.56
CA GLN A 53 9.52 -2.02 7.94
C GLN A 53 8.44 -0.97 8.23
N ARG A 54 8.65 0.27 7.80
CA ARG A 54 7.69 1.37 8.00
C ARG A 54 6.36 1.14 7.28
N GLN A 55 6.42 0.60 6.06
CA GLN A 55 5.24 0.21 5.29
C GLN A 55 4.51 -0.97 5.94
N THR A 56 5.25 -1.95 6.48
CA THR A 56 4.67 -3.10 7.19
C THR A 56 4.04 -2.69 8.51
N THR A 57 4.65 -1.79 9.29
CA THR A 57 4.06 -1.25 10.52
C THR A 57 2.78 -0.48 10.24
N ARG A 58 2.72 0.29 9.14
CA ARG A 58 1.48 0.94 8.71
C ARG A 58 0.38 -0.06 8.35
N LEU A 59 0.72 -1.13 7.63
CA LEU A 59 -0.24 -2.20 7.33
C LEU A 59 -0.70 -2.95 8.58
N ALA A 60 0.21 -3.22 9.53
CA ALA A 60 -0.11 -3.89 10.78
C ALA A 60 -1.09 -3.07 11.65
N VAL A 61 -0.87 -1.77 11.74
CA VAL A 61 -1.80 -0.85 12.44
C VAL A 61 -3.17 -0.84 11.76
N VAL A 62 -3.23 -0.86 10.42
CA VAL A 62 -4.51 -0.94 9.70
C VAL A 62 -5.22 -2.26 9.97
N SER A 63 -4.52 -3.39 10.01
CA SER A 63 -5.09 -4.69 10.37
C SER A 63 -5.62 -4.74 11.80
N GLU A 64 -4.88 -4.21 12.77
CA GLU A 64 -5.32 -4.12 14.18
C GLU A 64 -6.57 -3.24 14.32
N THR A 65 -6.62 -2.14 13.58
CA THR A 65 -7.80 -1.25 13.55
C THR A 65 -9.01 -1.96 12.93
N LEU A 66 -8.80 -2.76 11.89
CA LEU A 66 -9.83 -3.56 11.22
C LEU A 66 -10.36 -4.67 12.13
N GLU A 67 -9.48 -5.39 12.83
CA GLU A 67 -9.86 -6.41 13.80
C GLU A 67 -10.62 -5.80 14.99
N GLY A 68 -10.19 -4.64 15.49
CA GLY A 68 -10.91 -3.89 16.52
C GLY A 68 -12.29 -3.42 16.06
N ALA A 69 -12.39 -2.91 14.83
CA ALA A 69 -13.67 -2.55 14.23
C ALA A 69 -14.56 -3.77 14.01
N LEU A 70 -14.01 -4.92 13.59
CA LEU A 70 -14.75 -6.17 13.42
C LEU A 70 -15.24 -6.74 14.75
N ALA A 71 -14.43 -6.63 15.81
CA ALA A 71 -14.78 -7.05 17.16
C ALA A 71 -15.89 -6.15 17.74
N ALA A 72 -15.78 -4.83 17.57
CA ALA A 72 -16.83 -3.89 17.95
C ALA A 72 -18.13 -4.13 17.17
N LEU A 73 -18.03 -4.44 15.87
CA LEU A 73 -19.19 -4.78 15.04
C LEU A 73 -19.80 -6.13 15.43
N ARG A 74 -18.98 -7.12 15.80
CA ARG A 74 -19.44 -8.40 16.36
C ARG A 74 -20.02 -8.28 17.76
N ASP A 75 -19.66 -7.29 18.57
CA ASP A 75 -20.26 -7.09 19.89
C ASP A 75 -21.56 -6.26 19.80
N ALA A 76 -21.65 -5.37 18.80
CA ALA A 76 -22.84 -4.56 18.53
C ALA A 76 -23.92 -5.29 17.70
N GLY A 77 -23.53 -6.11 16.72
CA GLY A 77 -24.41 -6.73 15.72
C GLY A 77 -25.35 -7.84 16.24
N PRO A 78 -24.94 -8.75 17.13
CA PRO A 78 -25.80 -9.84 17.58
C PRO A 78 -26.91 -9.36 18.50
N LYS A 79 -26.67 -8.32 19.31
CA LYS A 79 -27.65 -7.84 20.28
C LYS A 79 -28.91 -7.29 19.63
N THR A 80 -28.83 -6.74 18.43
CA THR A 80 -30.00 -6.15 17.78
C THR A 80 -30.87 -7.24 17.14
N ILE A 81 -30.29 -8.12 16.32
CA ILE A 81 -31.03 -9.20 15.65
C ILE A 81 -31.56 -10.21 16.67
N GLU A 82 -30.72 -10.64 17.62
CA GLU A 82 -31.12 -11.65 18.61
C GLU A 82 -32.16 -11.12 19.60
N ARG A 83 -32.14 -9.82 19.93
CA ARG A 83 -33.17 -9.18 20.75
C ARG A 83 -34.50 -9.07 20.01
N TYR A 84 -34.51 -8.74 18.72
CA TYR A 84 -35.75 -8.73 17.92
C TYR A 84 -36.35 -10.14 17.81
N THR A 85 -35.56 -11.13 17.41
CA THR A 85 -36.04 -12.52 17.31
C THR A 85 -36.51 -13.05 18.65
N ARG A 86 -35.78 -12.76 19.74
CA ARG A 86 -36.17 -13.21 21.09
C ARG A 86 -37.45 -12.54 21.57
N VAL A 87 -37.66 -11.25 21.30
CA VAL A 87 -38.89 -10.53 21.68
C VAL A 87 -40.09 -11.00 20.85
N GLU A 88 -39.92 -11.23 19.55
CA GLU A 88 -40.97 -11.78 18.68
C GLU A 88 -41.37 -13.20 19.09
N VAL A 89 -40.41 -14.03 19.50
CA VAL A 89 -40.68 -15.41 19.96
C VAL A 89 -41.27 -15.43 21.38
N LYS A 90 -40.81 -14.58 22.30
CA LYS A 90 -41.34 -14.53 23.68
C LYS A 90 -42.70 -13.81 23.78
N ASN A 91 -42.96 -12.84 22.91
CA ASN A 91 -44.15 -12.00 22.94
C ASN A 91 -44.68 -11.81 21.51
N PRO A 92 -45.25 -12.87 20.90
CA PRO A 92 -45.79 -12.78 19.56
C PRO A 92 -46.90 -11.73 19.53
N LEU A 93 -46.90 -10.89 18.49
CA LEU A 93 -47.98 -9.95 18.26
C LEU A 93 -49.32 -10.71 18.17
N PRO A 94 -50.36 -10.30 18.89
CA PRO A 94 -51.67 -10.95 18.84
C PRO A 94 -52.20 -10.96 17.41
N ALA A 95 -52.98 -11.98 17.04
CA ALA A 95 -53.36 -12.26 15.65
C ALA A 95 -54.02 -11.08 14.91
N GLY A 96 -54.66 -10.15 15.63
CA GLY A 96 -55.26 -8.93 15.08
C GLY A 96 -54.31 -7.74 14.86
N CYS A 97 -53.05 -7.82 15.32
CA CYS A 97 -52.01 -6.78 15.11
C CYS A 97 -51.06 -7.11 13.95
N ARG A 98 -51.20 -8.27 13.31
CA ARG A 98 -50.39 -8.62 12.14
C ARG A 98 -50.94 -7.84 10.94
N ILE A 99 -50.08 -7.09 10.26
CA ILE A 99 -50.48 -6.40 9.03
C ILE A 99 -50.79 -7.47 7.98
N ASP A 100 -52.01 -7.43 7.44
CA ASP A 100 -52.43 -8.33 6.38
C ASP A 100 -51.70 -8.03 5.06
N ALA A 101 -51.68 -9.01 4.16
CA ALA A 101 -50.91 -8.93 2.92
C ALA A 101 -51.38 -7.80 1.98
N GLU A 102 -52.66 -7.44 2.02
CA GLU A 102 -53.25 -6.38 1.19
C GLU A 102 -52.82 -5.00 1.69
N ARG A 103 -52.90 -4.80 3.00
CA ARG A 103 -52.44 -3.58 3.66
C ARG A 103 -50.93 -3.38 3.54
N LEU A 104 -50.13 -4.44 3.58
CA LEU A 104 -48.69 -4.38 3.27
C LEU A 104 -48.42 -3.95 1.82
N ARG A 105 -49.19 -4.46 0.85
CA ARG A 105 -49.06 -4.06 -0.56
C ARG A 105 -49.34 -2.56 -0.73
N HIS A 106 -50.40 -2.06 -0.11
CA HIS A 106 -50.74 -0.63 -0.13
C HIS A 106 -49.63 0.25 0.46
N ILE A 107 -49.07 -0.14 1.61
CA ILE A 107 -47.97 0.61 2.25
C ILE A 107 -46.73 0.61 1.36
N ASN A 108 -46.37 -0.52 0.78
CA ASN A 108 -45.21 -0.63 -0.11
C ASN A 108 -45.39 0.17 -1.40
N GLU A 109 -46.60 0.21 -1.95
CA GLU A 109 -46.91 1.03 -3.12
C GLU A 109 -46.84 2.52 -2.79
N ALA A 110 -47.40 2.95 -1.65
CA ALA A 110 -47.27 4.32 -1.17
C ALA A 110 -45.80 4.73 -0.97
N GLY A 111 -44.97 3.82 -0.44
CA GLY A 111 -43.53 4.02 -0.30
C GLY A 111 -42.81 4.14 -1.65
N ARG A 112 -43.15 3.30 -2.64
CA ARG A 112 -42.63 3.42 -4.01
C ARG A 112 -42.98 4.77 -4.64
N LEU A 113 -44.23 5.20 -4.49
CA LEU A 113 -44.71 6.48 -5.01
C LEU A 113 -44.01 7.66 -4.34
N ALA A 114 -43.83 7.63 -3.02
CA ALA A 114 -43.09 8.67 -2.28
C ALA A 114 -41.61 8.72 -2.69
N ASN A 115 -40.96 7.57 -2.86
CA ASN A 115 -39.57 7.49 -3.32
C ASN A 115 -39.43 7.97 -4.77
N ALA A 116 -40.40 7.69 -5.63
CA ALA A 116 -40.44 8.21 -6.99
C ALA A 116 -40.66 9.73 -7.02
N ALA A 117 -41.51 10.26 -6.14
CA ALA A 117 -41.74 11.70 -5.99
C ALA A 117 -40.55 12.46 -5.38
N GLY A 118 -39.72 11.77 -4.58
CA GLY A 118 -38.49 12.30 -3.99
C GLY A 118 -37.25 12.17 -4.88
N GLN A 119 -37.34 11.56 -6.07
CA GLN A 119 -36.26 11.60 -7.06
C GLN A 119 -36.15 13.03 -7.61
N PRO A 120 -35.02 13.74 -7.41
CA PRO A 120 -34.79 15.00 -8.10
C PRO A 120 -34.86 14.72 -9.60
N GLY A 121 -35.77 15.43 -10.28
CA GLY A 121 -35.99 15.32 -11.71
C GLY A 121 -34.70 15.45 -12.52
N ALA A 122 -34.72 14.86 -13.72
CA ALA A 122 -33.64 14.77 -14.69
C ALA A 122 -32.66 15.95 -14.63
N ALA A 123 -31.36 15.63 -14.57
CA ALA A 123 -30.30 16.60 -14.77
C ALA A 123 -30.60 17.42 -16.03
N VAL A 124 -30.86 18.72 -15.85
CA VAL A 124 -30.88 19.68 -16.95
C VAL A 124 -29.52 19.58 -17.61
N SER A 125 -29.50 19.09 -18.85
CA SER A 125 -28.29 18.97 -19.65
C SER A 125 -27.68 20.37 -19.81
N ALA A 126 -26.52 20.57 -19.20
CA ALA A 126 -25.65 21.68 -19.51
C ALA A 126 -25.07 21.45 -20.92
N GLY A 127 -25.41 22.34 -21.86
CA GLY A 127 -24.56 22.65 -23.01
C GLY A 127 -24.79 21.84 -24.30
N ALA A 128 -25.48 22.47 -25.24
CA ALA A 128 -25.14 22.54 -26.66
C ALA A 128 -25.85 23.82 -27.16
N GLY A 129 -25.21 24.90 -27.61
CA GLY A 129 -24.04 25.00 -28.46
C GLY A 129 -24.51 25.33 -29.88
N GLY A 130 -24.17 26.53 -30.38
CA GLY A 130 -24.36 26.97 -31.78
C GLY A 130 -25.49 28.00 -31.93
N ASP A 131 -25.22 29.30 -32.11
CA ASP A 131 -24.69 29.95 -33.33
C ASP A 131 -25.74 29.99 -34.45
N GLU A 132 -26.28 31.17 -34.77
CA GLU A 132 -26.07 31.82 -36.08
C GLU A 132 -26.90 33.12 -36.22
N ARG A 133 -26.13 34.20 -36.45
CA ARG A 133 -26.38 35.39 -37.31
C ARG A 133 -27.72 36.13 -37.34
#